data_AF-A0A2A7U2U1-F1
#
_entry.id   AF-A0A2A7U2U1-F1
#
_cell.length_a   1.000
_cell.length_b   1.000
_cell.length_c   1.000
_cell.angle_alpha   90.00
_cell.angle_beta   90.00
_cell.angle_gamma   90.00
#
_symmetry.space_group_name_H-M   'P 1'
#
loop_
_entity.id
_entity.type
_entity.pdbx_description
1 polymer ?
#
loop_
_entity_poly.entity_id
_entity_poly.type
_entity_poly.pdbx_seq_one_letter_code
_entity_poly.pdbx_strand_id
1 'polypeptide(L)'
;MLKIIDVDVVGDHVIEVEFSDGFRGRADLTALFSKPPFSAIADFNRFSLTASGVLNWGDAELSADTVKRMSKGAVVSASSRSLTPENVEAILRQTTWESMSEGRPDILQAALRGYAEQLGHADVIKRAGIASRSSAYKTLSPSTNPSFKSLAKISGAILAIVRENNAQHG
;
A
#
# COMPACT_ATOMS: atom_id res chain seq x y z
N MET A 1 -17.17 -1.21 13.18
CA MET A 1 -17.07 0.21 13.55
C MET A 1 -16.09 0.86 12.58
N LEU A 2 -16.44 2.01 12.01
CA LEU A 2 -15.58 2.73 11.08
C LEU A 2 -14.34 3.26 11.82
N LYS A 3 -13.16 3.15 11.19
CA LYS A 3 -11.89 3.65 11.73
C LYS A 3 -11.13 4.42 10.67
N ILE A 4 -10.42 5.47 11.06
CA ILE A 4 -9.33 6.03 10.25
C ILE A 4 -8.15 5.08 10.41
N ILE A 5 -7.56 4.64 9.30
CA ILE A 5 -6.41 3.72 9.28
C ILE A 5 -5.13 4.38 8.76
N ASP A 6 -5.27 5.47 8.00
CA ASP A 6 -4.17 6.30 7.53
C ASP A 6 -4.62 7.76 7.44
N VAL A 7 -3.68 8.68 7.65
CA VAL A 7 -3.93 10.11 7.61
C VAL A 7 -2.64 10.87 7.28
N ASP A 8 -2.74 11.82 6.35
CA ASP A 8 -1.65 12.72 5.98
C ASP A 8 -2.14 14.18 5.97
N VAL A 9 -1.26 15.11 6.35
CA VAL A 9 -1.54 16.55 6.31
C VAL A 9 -1.04 17.11 4.98
N VAL A 10 -1.99 17.57 4.16
CA VAL A 10 -1.71 18.02 2.78
C VAL A 10 -1.92 19.52 2.58
N GLY A 11 -2.20 20.25 3.65
CA GLY A 11 -2.41 21.70 3.64
C GLY A 11 -2.85 22.23 5.00
N ASP A 12 -3.09 23.53 5.06
CA ASP A 12 -3.54 24.21 6.28
C ASP A 12 -4.92 23.68 6.70
N HIS A 13 -4.99 22.93 7.81
CA HIS A 13 -6.20 22.24 8.28
C HIS A 13 -6.83 21.26 7.27
N VAL A 14 -6.07 20.80 6.27
CA VAL A 14 -6.54 19.86 5.26
C VAL A 14 -5.79 18.55 5.34
N ILE A 15 -6.54 17.46 5.45
CA ILE A 15 -6.00 16.10 5.56
C ILE A 15 -6.48 15.19 4.43
N GLU A 16 -5.63 14.28 4.02
CA GLU A 16 -6.02 13.07 3.28
C GLU A 16 -6.16 11.92 4.27
N VAL A 17 -7.19 11.09 4.09
CA VAL A 17 -7.54 10.03 5.02
C VAL A 17 -7.93 8.76 4.29
N GLU A 18 -7.56 7.62 4.90
CA GLU A 18 -8.04 6.30 4.53
C GLU A 18 -8.84 5.70 5.70
N PHE A 19 -9.96 5.04 5.37
CA PHE A 19 -10.83 4.40 6.34
C PHE A 19 -10.82 2.89 6.20
N SER A 20 -11.18 2.20 7.30
CA SER A 20 -11.25 0.74 7.38
C SER A 20 -12.23 0.08 6.40
N ASP A 21 -13.13 0.86 5.78
CA ASP A 21 -14.06 0.37 4.75
C ASP A 21 -13.58 0.67 3.31
N GLY A 22 -12.31 1.07 3.16
CA GLY A 22 -11.68 1.37 1.89
C GLY A 22 -12.00 2.76 1.34
N PHE A 23 -12.77 3.59 2.04
CA PHE A 23 -12.92 4.98 1.61
C PHE A 23 -11.60 5.73 1.72
N ARG A 24 -11.25 6.48 0.67
CA ARG A 24 -10.17 7.46 0.68
C ARG A 24 -10.70 8.80 0.23
N GLY A 25 -10.28 9.85 0.92
CA GLY A 25 -10.73 11.19 0.58
C GLY A 25 -9.95 12.28 1.28
N ARG A 26 -10.28 13.51 0.89
CA ARG A 26 -9.68 14.72 1.43
C ARG A 26 -10.72 15.48 2.26
N ALA A 27 -10.38 15.83 3.49
CA ALA A 27 -11.22 16.61 4.39
C ALA A 27 -10.58 17.98 4.67
N ASP A 28 -11.36 19.04 4.47
CA ASP A 28 -11.02 20.39 4.91
C ASP A 28 -11.66 20.64 6.28
N LEU A 29 -10.82 20.79 7.30
CA LEU A 29 -11.24 20.95 8.69
C LEU A 29 -11.22 22.43 9.16
N THR A 30 -10.93 23.39 8.27
CA THR A 30 -10.79 24.81 8.61
C THR A 30 -12.00 25.35 9.37
N ALA A 31 -13.21 25.05 8.89
CA ALA A 31 -14.44 25.51 9.53
C ALA A 31 -14.62 24.94 10.95
N LEU A 32 -14.12 23.73 11.20
CA LEU A 32 -14.18 23.09 12.51
C LEU A 32 -13.17 23.73 13.48
N PHE A 33 -11.93 23.94 13.02
CA PHE A 33 -10.87 24.59 13.80
C PHE A 33 -11.10 26.08 14.04
N SER A 34 -12.09 26.69 13.37
CA SER A 34 -12.54 28.04 13.70
C SER A 34 -13.44 28.13 14.96
N LYS A 35 -13.84 26.99 15.56
CA LYS A 35 -14.79 26.96 16.69
C LYS A 35 -14.29 26.11 17.87
N PRO A 36 -14.67 26.43 19.12
CA PRO A 36 -14.36 25.57 20.26
C PRO A 36 -14.96 24.16 20.11
N PRO A 37 -14.28 23.10 20.62
CA PRO A 37 -12.99 23.15 21.32
C PRO A 37 -11.77 23.29 20.40
N PHE A 38 -11.92 23.05 19.09
CA PHE A 38 -10.79 22.98 18.16
C PHE A 38 -10.07 24.31 17.94
N SER A 39 -10.75 25.44 18.09
CA SER A 39 -10.13 26.77 18.01
C SER A 39 -9.12 27.05 19.12
N ALA A 40 -9.07 26.24 20.19
CA ALA A 40 -8.08 26.33 21.24
C ALA A 40 -6.80 25.54 20.93
N ILE A 41 -6.79 24.74 19.87
CA ILE A 41 -5.63 23.95 19.45
C ILE A 41 -4.64 24.87 18.75
N ALA A 42 -3.47 25.06 19.36
CA ALA A 42 -2.43 25.92 18.82
C ALA A 42 -1.67 25.31 17.63
N ASP A 43 -1.57 23.98 17.57
CA ASP A 43 -0.84 23.25 16.54
C ASP A 43 -1.70 22.14 15.94
N PHE A 44 -2.23 22.40 14.74
CA PHE A 44 -3.03 21.46 13.99
C PHE A 44 -2.28 20.16 13.67
N ASN A 45 -0.96 20.20 13.46
CA ASN A 45 -0.20 19.01 13.02
C ASN A 45 0.09 18.04 14.16
N ARG A 46 -0.13 18.46 15.41
CA ARG A 46 0.22 17.70 16.60
C ARG A 46 -0.94 16.81 17.09
N PHE A 47 -1.53 16.04 16.18
CA PHE A 47 -2.49 15.01 16.54
C PHE A 47 -1.86 13.62 16.62
N SER A 48 -2.59 12.72 17.23
CA SER A 48 -2.34 11.28 17.17
C SER A 48 -3.53 10.57 16.54
N LEU A 49 -3.24 9.50 15.79
CA LEU A 49 -4.26 8.53 15.37
C LEU A 49 -4.31 7.41 16.41
N THR A 50 -5.42 7.28 17.13
CA THR A 50 -5.58 6.29 18.19
C THR A 50 -5.83 4.88 17.63
N ALA A 51 -5.66 3.84 18.45
CA ALA A 51 -5.95 2.46 18.07
C ALA A 51 -7.45 2.20 17.73
N SER A 52 -8.34 3.06 18.20
CA SER A 52 -9.76 3.04 17.85
C SER A 52 -10.04 3.75 16.51
N GLY A 53 -9.06 4.40 15.90
CA GLY A 53 -9.18 5.07 14.61
C GLY A 53 -9.76 6.48 14.69
N VAL A 54 -9.43 7.21 15.75
CA VAL A 54 -9.88 8.58 16.05
C VAL A 54 -8.68 9.53 15.99
N LEU A 55 -8.87 10.74 15.47
CA LEU A 55 -7.84 11.79 15.53
C LEU A 55 -7.95 12.53 16.86
N ASN A 56 -6.86 12.65 17.60
CA ASN A 56 -6.85 13.20 18.96
C ASN A 56 -5.74 14.26 19.12
N TRP A 57 -6.11 15.45 19.61
CA TRP A 57 -5.24 16.59 19.92
C TRP A 57 -5.09 16.85 21.44
N GLY A 58 -5.35 15.85 22.27
CA GLY A 58 -5.41 15.93 23.73
C GLY A 58 -6.81 16.33 24.20
N ASP A 59 -7.13 17.62 24.09
CA ASP A 59 -8.38 18.19 24.62
C ASP A 59 -9.57 18.13 23.64
N ALA A 60 -9.32 17.65 22.42
CA ALA A 60 -10.35 17.48 21.40
C ALA A 60 -10.09 16.23 20.54
N GLU A 61 -11.18 15.59 20.13
CA GLU A 61 -11.16 14.37 19.33
C GLU A 61 -12.11 14.47 18.13
N LEU A 62 -11.71 13.87 17.01
CA LEU A 62 -12.53 13.71 15.81
C LEU A 62 -12.73 12.24 15.48
N SER A 63 -13.99 11.81 15.56
CA SER A 63 -14.38 10.46 15.17
C SER A 63 -14.26 10.23 13.67
N ALA A 64 -14.01 8.98 13.28
CA ALA A 64 -13.95 8.56 11.89
C ALA A 64 -15.23 8.94 11.11
N ASP A 65 -16.42 8.79 11.70
CA ASP A 65 -17.69 9.17 11.06
C ASP A 65 -17.80 10.69 10.78
N THR A 66 -17.23 11.52 11.65
CA THR A 66 -17.24 12.97 11.46
C THR A 66 -16.28 13.36 10.34
N VAL A 67 -15.06 12.83 10.37
CA VAL A 67 -14.07 13.09 9.32
C VAL A 67 -14.61 12.60 7.97
N LYS A 68 -15.16 11.37 7.90
CA LYS A 68 -15.69 10.82 6.66
C LYS A 68 -16.83 11.65 6.05
N ARG A 69 -17.72 12.21 6.88
CA ARG A 69 -18.78 13.12 6.42
C ARG A 69 -18.25 14.43 5.83
N MET A 70 -17.09 14.88 6.31
CA MET A 70 -16.43 16.09 5.81
C MET A 70 -15.51 15.80 4.62
N SER A 71 -15.12 14.54 4.42
CA SER A 71 -14.27 14.12 3.32
C SER A 71 -15.03 14.12 1.99
N LYS A 72 -14.37 14.66 0.96
CA LYS A 72 -14.74 14.42 -0.45
C LYS A 72 -13.79 13.36 -1.00
N GLY A 73 -14.35 12.29 -1.54
CA GLY A 73 -13.56 11.13 -1.98
C GLY A 73 -14.47 10.00 -2.43
N ALA A 74 -13.90 8.80 -2.54
CA ALA A 74 -14.61 7.62 -3.00
C ALA A 74 -14.18 6.40 -2.19
N VAL A 75 -15.02 5.36 -2.23
CA VAL A 75 -14.57 4.02 -1.83
C VAL A 75 -13.53 3.58 -2.84
N VAL A 76 -12.29 3.55 -2.38
CA VAL A 76 -11.13 3.12 -3.12
C VAL A 76 -10.89 1.68 -2.65
N SER A 77 -11.52 0.72 -3.33
CA SER A 77 -11.29 -0.70 -3.04
C SER A 77 -9.79 -0.96 -2.97
N ALA A 78 -9.31 -1.76 -2.01
CA ALA A 78 -7.89 -2.06 -1.83
C ALA A 78 -7.21 -2.64 -3.11
N SER A 79 -8.00 -2.99 -4.13
CA SER A 79 -7.58 -3.30 -5.50
C SER A 79 -7.08 -2.09 -6.32
N SER A 80 -7.13 -0.89 -5.76
CA SER A 80 -6.78 0.39 -6.42
C SER A 80 -5.31 0.80 -6.30
N ARG A 81 -4.47 0.01 -5.60
CA ARG A 81 -3.08 -0.10 -6.06
C ARG A 81 -3.12 -0.98 -7.29
N SER A 82 -3.73 -0.48 -8.36
CA SER A 82 -3.79 -1.18 -9.63
C SER A 82 -2.37 -1.58 -9.94
N LEU A 83 -2.14 -2.89 -10.05
CA LEU A 83 -0.88 -3.41 -10.53
C LEU A 83 -0.80 -2.96 -11.98
N THR A 84 -0.25 -1.78 -12.23
CA THR A 84 0.05 -1.33 -13.59
C THR A 84 1.42 -1.86 -13.95
N PRO A 85 1.67 -2.16 -15.24
CA PRO A 85 2.99 -2.58 -15.69
C PRO A 85 4.11 -1.62 -15.27
N GLU A 86 3.84 -0.31 -15.29
CA GLU A 86 4.82 0.74 -14.99
C GLU A 86 5.23 0.72 -13.51
N ASN A 87 4.24 0.63 -12.60
CA ASN A 87 4.51 0.61 -11.16
C ASN A 87 5.24 -0.67 -10.74
N VAL A 88 4.82 -1.80 -11.28
CA VAL A 88 5.46 -3.10 -11.01
C VAL A 88 6.88 -3.10 -11.56
N GLU A 89 7.10 -2.61 -12.78
CA GLU A 89 8.43 -2.53 -13.38
C GLU A 89 9.36 -1.59 -12.61
N ALA A 90 8.86 -0.45 -12.14
CA ALA A 90 9.64 0.50 -11.32
C ALA A 90 10.12 -0.14 -10.01
N ILE A 91 9.21 -0.79 -9.27
CA ILE A 91 9.55 -1.45 -8.00
C ILE A 91 10.51 -2.62 -8.21
N LEU A 92 10.29 -3.44 -9.24
CA LEU A 92 11.20 -4.55 -9.56
C LEU A 92 12.60 -4.07 -9.95
N ARG A 93 12.71 -2.97 -10.71
CA ARG A 93 14.01 -2.35 -11.03
C ARG A 93 14.73 -1.86 -9.78
N GLN A 94 14.04 -1.11 -8.93
CA GLN A 94 14.61 -0.57 -7.69
C GLN A 94 15.10 -1.69 -6.75
N THR A 95 14.23 -2.67 -6.48
CA THR A 95 14.56 -3.78 -5.57
C THR A 95 15.63 -4.71 -6.15
N THR A 96 15.72 -4.85 -7.48
CA THR A 96 16.84 -5.55 -8.12
C THR A 96 18.16 -4.81 -7.92
N TRP A 97 18.17 -3.49 -8.12
CA TRP A 97 19.35 -2.66 -7.91
C TRP A 97 19.83 -2.73 -6.46
N GLU A 98 18.94 -2.49 -5.49
CA GLU A 98 19.24 -2.58 -4.05
C GLU A 98 19.77 -3.96 -3.70
N SER A 99 19.09 -5.02 -4.16
CA SER A 99 19.47 -6.40 -3.92
C SER A 99 20.89 -6.72 -4.43
N MET A 100 21.25 -6.22 -5.61
CA MET A 100 22.60 -6.42 -6.16
C MET A 100 23.65 -5.55 -5.45
N SER A 101 23.32 -4.29 -5.16
CA SER A 101 24.23 -3.32 -4.54
C SER A 101 24.57 -3.68 -3.09
N GLU A 102 23.61 -4.24 -2.35
CA GLU A 102 23.79 -4.65 -0.96
C GLU A 102 24.18 -6.13 -0.82
N GLY A 103 24.20 -6.90 -1.92
CA GLY A 103 24.39 -8.35 -1.87
C GLY A 103 23.25 -9.07 -1.12
N ARG A 104 22.05 -8.50 -1.13
CA ARG A 104 20.88 -8.90 -0.36
C ARG A 104 19.76 -9.41 -1.28
N PRO A 105 19.77 -10.69 -1.69
CA PRO A 105 18.74 -11.28 -2.55
C PRO A 105 17.33 -11.25 -1.91
N ASP A 106 17.26 -11.14 -0.58
CA ASP A 106 16.01 -11.08 0.19
C ASP A 106 15.19 -9.82 -0.12
N ILE A 107 15.81 -8.70 -0.53
CA ILE A 107 15.10 -7.46 -0.91
C ILE A 107 14.22 -7.70 -2.15
N LEU A 108 14.82 -8.22 -3.22
CA LEU A 108 14.10 -8.58 -4.45
C LEU A 108 13.11 -9.72 -4.16
N GLN A 109 13.50 -10.71 -3.38
CA GLN A 109 12.63 -11.81 -3.00
C GLN A 109 11.35 -11.35 -2.28
N ALA A 110 11.47 -10.40 -1.35
CA ALA A 110 10.34 -9.87 -0.60
C ALA A 110 9.33 -9.17 -1.52
N ALA A 111 9.80 -8.35 -2.45
CA ALA A 111 8.94 -7.71 -3.45
C ALA A 111 8.22 -8.73 -4.32
N LEU A 112 8.95 -9.73 -4.82
CA LEU A 112 8.37 -10.81 -5.65
C LEU A 112 7.34 -11.64 -4.87
N ARG A 113 7.57 -11.88 -3.57
CA ARG A 113 6.60 -12.56 -2.72
C ARG A 113 5.31 -11.74 -2.58
N GLY A 114 5.42 -10.45 -2.30
CA GLY A 114 4.26 -9.55 -2.19
C GLY A 114 3.41 -9.51 -3.46
N TYR A 115 4.05 -9.46 -4.63
CA TYR A 115 3.32 -9.53 -5.90
C TYR A 115 2.70 -10.91 -6.16
N ALA A 116 3.38 -11.99 -5.80
CA ALA A 116 2.82 -13.33 -5.93
C ALA A 116 1.63 -13.57 -4.98
N GLU A 117 1.61 -12.94 -3.80
CA GLU A 117 0.46 -12.95 -2.90
C GLU A 117 -0.75 -12.25 -3.52
N GLN A 118 -0.54 -11.13 -4.23
CA GLN A 118 -1.61 -10.38 -4.90
C GLN A 118 -2.12 -11.05 -6.20
N LEU A 119 -1.22 -11.61 -7.00
CA LEU A 119 -1.54 -12.23 -8.30
C LEU A 119 -1.94 -13.71 -8.18
N GLY A 120 -1.67 -14.34 -7.04
CA GLY A 120 -1.81 -15.78 -6.85
C GLY A 120 -0.52 -16.52 -7.17
N HIS A 121 0.06 -17.16 -6.13
CA HIS A 121 1.32 -17.90 -6.25
C HIS A 121 1.29 -18.98 -7.34
N ALA A 122 0.17 -19.68 -7.51
CA ALA A 122 0.07 -20.79 -8.46
C ALA A 122 0.28 -20.31 -9.90
N ASP A 123 -0.31 -19.17 -10.26
CA ASP A 123 -0.24 -18.61 -11.62
C ASP A 123 1.14 -18.04 -11.92
N VAL A 124 1.72 -17.31 -10.95
CA VAL A 124 3.10 -16.82 -11.04
C VAL A 124 4.09 -17.96 -11.22
N ILE A 125 3.98 -19.03 -10.42
CA ILE A 125 4.88 -20.20 -10.49
C ILE A 125 4.73 -20.93 -11.83
N LYS A 126 3.48 -21.15 -12.29
CA LYS A 126 3.20 -21.79 -13.58
C LYS A 126 3.84 -21.01 -14.73
N ARG A 127 3.76 -19.67 -14.68
CA ARG A 127 4.29 -18.80 -15.72
C ARG A 127 5.82 -18.67 -15.67
N ALA A 128 6.42 -18.71 -14.49
CA ALA A 128 7.87 -18.56 -14.32
C ALA A 128 8.72 -19.70 -14.92
N GLY A 129 8.11 -20.84 -15.27
CA GLY A 129 8.84 -21.96 -15.89
C GLY A 129 9.98 -22.48 -14.99
N ILE A 130 9.74 -22.51 -13.68
CA ILE A 130 10.65 -23.11 -12.70
C ILE A 130 10.42 -24.62 -12.69
N ALA A 131 11.51 -25.38 -12.67
CA ALA A 131 11.52 -26.83 -12.90
C ALA A 131 10.57 -27.64 -11.99
N SER A 132 10.28 -27.13 -10.79
CA SER A 132 9.28 -27.74 -9.91
C SER A 132 8.58 -26.70 -9.03
N ARG A 133 7.33 -26.99 -8.65
CA ARG A 133 6.54 -26.14 -7.73
C ARG A 133 7.26 -25.96 -6.39
N SER A 134 7.86 -27.03 -5.86
CA SER A 134 8.65 -26.97 -4.61
C SER A 134 9.83 -26.00 -4.71
N SER A 135 10.57 -26.01 -5.84
CA SER A 135 11.67 -25.07 -6.07
C SER A 135 11.18 -23.62 -6.18
N ALA A 136 10.01 -23.40 -6.77
CA ALA A 136 9.42 -22.07 -6.90
C ALA A 136 8.92 -21.52 -5.56
N TYR A 137 8.26 -22.35 -4.73
CA TYR A 137 7.87 -21.98 -3.37
C TYR A 137 9.09 -21.69 -2.49
N LYS A 138 10.15 -22.50 -2.58
CA LYS A 138 11.42 -22.18 -1.92
C LYS A 138 11.93 -20.82 -2.36
N THR A 139 11.93 -20.54 -3.67
CA THR A 139 12.41 -19.25 -4.19
C THR A 139 11.67 -18.04 -3.60
N LEU A 140 10.38 -18.16 -3.26
CA LEU A 140 9.59 -17.10 -2.62
C LEU A 140 9.61 -17.14 -1.08
N SER A 141 10.25 -18.15 -0.48
CA SER A 141 10.27 -18.36 0.96
C SER A 141 11.36 -17.51 1.64
N PRO A 142 11.01 -16.70 2.64
CA PRO A 142 11.97 -15.81 3.33
C PRO A 142 13.09 -16.57 4.07
N SER A 143 12.91 -17.86 4.31
CA SER A 143 13.87 -18.74 4.98
C SER A 143 14.90 -19.37 4.05
N THR A 144 14.97 -18.94 2.79
CA THR A 144 15.89 -19.52 1.80
C THR A 144 16.71 -18.43 1.12
N ASN A 145 17.84 -18.83 0.55
CA ASN A 145 18.68 -17.95 -0.26
C ASN A 145 18.53 -18.30 -1.76
N PRO A 146 17.57 -17.69 -2.47
CA PRO A 146 17.31 -17.99 -3.87
C PRO A 146 18.42 -17.48 -4.78
N SER A 147 18.65 -18.16 -5.91
CA SER A 147 19.50 -17.63 -6.97
C SER A 147 18.83 -16.46 -7.69
N PHE A 148 19.60 -15.46 -8.10
CA PHE A 148 19.12 -14.38 -8.97
C PHE A 148 18.47 -14.88 -10.27
N LYS A 149 18.95 -16.02 -10.80
CA LYS A 149 18.33 -16.67 -11.96
C LYS A 149 16.87 -17.06 -11.69
N SER A 150 16.59 -17.60 -10.51
CA SER A 150 15.22 -17.95 -10.11
C SER A 150 14.37 -16.71 -9.86
N LEU A 151 14.93 -15.68 -9.20
CA LEU A 151 14.25 -14.41 -8.95
C LEU A 151 13.89 -13.69 -10.27
N ALA A 152 14.80 -13.66 -11.24
CA ALA A 152 14.56 -13.06 -12.56
C ALA A 152 13.41 -13.75 -13.32
N LYS A 153 13.34 -15.09 -13.26
CA LYS A 153 12.22 -15.85 -13.85
C LYS A 153 10.87 -15.48 -13.24
N ILE A 154 10.81 -15.34 -11.91
CA ILE A 154 9.59 -14.92 -11.20
C ILE A 154 9.23 -13.48 -11.54
N SER A 155 10.22 -12.59 -11.59
CA SER A 155 10.05 -11.18 -11.98
C SER A 155 9.40 -11.05 -13.36
N GLY A 156 9.92 -11.78 -14.35
CA GLY A 156 9.36 -11.79 -15.71
C GLY A 156 7.94 -12.35 -15.77
N ALA A 157 7.65 -13.38 -14.97
CA ALA A 157 6.30 -13.95 -14.87
C ALA A 157 5.28 -12.96 -14.29
N ILE A 158 5.64 -12.26 -13.21
CA ILE A 158 4.80 -11.23 -12.59
C ILE A 158 4.48 -10.12 -13.60
N LEU A 159 5.49 -9.58 -14.28
CA LEU A 159 5.30 -8.50 -15.24
C LEU A 159 4.43 -8.94 -16.43
N ALA A 160 4.58 -10.18 -16.90
CA ALA A 160 3.75 -10.73 -17.97
C ALA A 160 2.27 -10.83 -17.55
N ILE A 161 1.99 -11.38 -16.37
CA ILE A 161 0.62 -11.49 -15.84
C ILE A 161 0.00 -10.10 -15.66
N VAL A 162 0.76 -9.16 -15.12
CA VAL A 162 0.29 -7.78 -14.91
C VAL A 162 -0.07 -7.13 -16.25
N ARG A 163 0.79 -7.24 -17.27
CA ARG A 163 0.51 -6.70 -18.61
C ARG A 163 -0.74 -7.33 -19.24
N GLU A 164 -0.91 -8.64 -19.11
CA GLU A 164 -2.09 -9.36 -19.63
C GLU A 164 -3.38 -8.91 -18.95
N ASN A 165 -3.39 -8.82 -17.61
CA ASN A 165 -4.57 -8.38 -16.86
C ASN A 165 -4.98 -6.95 -17.23
N ASN A 166 -4.02 -6.05 -17.46
CA ASN A 166 -4.31 -4.68 -17.86
C ASN A 166 -4.75 -4.57 -19.34
N ALA A 167 -4.25 -5.44 -20.23
CA ALA A 167 -4.68 -5.48 -21.63
C ALA A 167 -6.10 -6.03 -21.83
N GLN A 168 -6.62 -6.82 -20.87
CA GLN A 168 -7.99 -7.36 -20.91
C GLN A 168 -9.04 -6.41 -20.31
N HIS A 169 -8.61 -5.33 -19.66
CA HIS A 169 -9.47 -4.39 -18.95
C HIS A 169 -9.37 -2.94 -19.46
N GLY A 170 -8.57 -2.70 -20.52
CA GLY A 170 -8.52 -1.45 -21.28
C GLY A 170 -9.27 -1.57 -22.60
#